data_AF-A0A9P1CES1-F1
#
_entry.id   AF-A0A9P1CES1-F1
#
_cell.length_a   1.000
_cell.length_b   1.000
_cell.length_c   1.000
_cell.angle_alpha   90.00
_cell.angle_beta   90.00
_cell.angle_gamma   90.00
#
_symmetry.space_group_name_H-M   'P 1'
#
loop_
_entity.id
_entity.type
_entity.pdbx_description
1 polymer ?
#
loop_
_entity_poly.entity_id
_entity_poly.type
_entity_poly.pdbx_seq_one_letter_code
_entity_poly.pdbx_strand_id
1 'polypeptide(L)'
;MAPRCAVVSALLPLLAAAGQVDPRYAKEITVYHVHAANVSNIPMDMDTGDVPGDLFFELDQFLLPLQCADPSYFYDKFECQNPEHLSKGLVATEVHLEVDSRYTNYSGCNFCTGTDPFTRKPCEAGTYVCDCMNFLNPKGCDRRFVGMETVVHEFVHDVTEECKDTLEEVCGHVRYSKWCNLCLARHQHILNKSTCSADAKSYCPGIGFPLCTSDSKNYDCWHMNLGRKTKGLWFSTFREGYCDDESPDAFCSWKVLSSKTIQEECVKTRLRDTVEEEGAECFEACGTRNQSSPCWVGCFFTTVLGPQSHNSTNVTGMALEKLTDAWSSSFQVCPEVEEETSLVV
;
A
#
# COMPACT_ATOMS: atom_id res chain seq x y z
N MET A 1 16.42 -36.73 60.16
CA MET A 1 17.08 -35.54 59.58
C MET A 1 17.33 -35.84 58.11
N ALA A 2 16.50 -35.32 57.22
CA ALA A 2 16.66 -35.44 55.76
C ALA A 2 17.29 -34.13 55.23
N PRO A 3 18.22 -34.19 54.26
CA PRO A 3 18.83 -32.98 53.73
C PRO A 3 17.84 -32.29 52.78
N ARG A 4 17.67 -30.98 52.96
CA ARG A 4 16.88 -30.14 52.07
C ARG A 4 17.68 -29.91 50.78
N CYS A 5 17.17 -30.42 49.66
CA CYS A 5 17.60 -29.98 48.34
C CYS A 5 17.17 -28.52 48.14
N ALA A 6 18.14 -27.60 48.07
CA ALA A 6 17.90 -26.25 47.63
C ALA A 6 17.88 -26.25 46.09
N VAL A 7 16.69 -26.08 45.51
CA VAL A 7 16.55 -25.75 44.09
C VAL A 7 16.86 -24.26 43.96
N VAL A 8 18.05 -23.95 43.46
CA VAL A 8 18.40 -22.59 43.04
C VAL A 8 17.75 -22.38 41.68
N SER A 9 16.56 -21.78 41.66
CA SER A 9 16.00 -21.21 40.43
C SER A 9 16.89 -20.04 40.01
N ALA A 10 17.76 -20.29 39.03
CA ALA A 10 18.45 -19.23 38.31
C ALA A 10 17.41 -18.46 37.49
N LEU A 11 16.95 -17.32 38.02
CA LEU A 11 16.31 -16.27 37.24
C LEU A 11 17.40 -15.68 36.33
N LEU A 12 17.51 -16.19 35.11
CA LEU A 12 18.22 -15.51 34.03
C LEU A 12 17.46 -14.19 33.77
N PRO A 13 18.10 -13.01 33.93
CA PRO A 13 17.52 -11.79 33.44
C PRO A 13 17.47 -11.90 31.92
N LEU A 14 16.27 -11.86 31.34
CA LEU A 14 16.07 -11.50 29.94
C LEU A 14 16.56 -10.05 29.80
N LEU A 15 17.86 -9.88 29.59
CA LEU A 15 18.42 -8.66 29.02
C LEU A 15 17.81 -8.59 27.62
N ALA A 16 16.76 -7.78 27.46
CA ALA A 16 16.39 -7.28 26.15
C ALA A 16 17.64 -6.61 25.60
N ALA A 17 18.18 -7.10 24.49
CA ALA A 17 19.25 -6.43 23.79
C ALA A 17 18.66 -5.08 23.35
N ALA A 18 19.10 -4.00 24.00
CA ALA A 18 18.71 -2.67 23.60
C ALA A 18 19.25 -2.41 22.18
N GLY A 19 18.54 -1.59 21.38
CA GLY A 19 18.94 -1.31 20.00
C GLY A 19 18.70 -2.47 19.02
N GLN A 20 17.91 -3.48 19.41
CA GLN A 20 17.51 -4.57 18.54
C GLN A 20 16.00 -4.78 18.62
N VAL A 21 15.43 -5.29 17.53
CA VAL A 21 14.05 -5.78 17.50
C VAL A 21 13.89 -6.88 18.54
N ASP A 22 12.79 -6.85 19.32
CA ASP A 22 12.52 -7.86 20.36
C ASP A 22 12.54 -9.27 19.73
N PRO A 23 13.52 -10.14 20.07
CA PRO A 23 13.70 -11.41 19.37
C PRO A 23 12.50 -12.36 19.46
N ARG A 24 11.58 -12.12 20.41
CA ARG A 24 10.33 -12.91 20.55
C ARG A 24 9.30 -12.58 19.48
N TYR A 25 9.40 -11.40 18.87
CA TYR A 25 8.49 -10.87 17.87
C TYR A 25 9.21 -10.53 16.56
N ALA A 26 10.53 -10.74 16.48
CA ALA A 26 11.31 -10.49 15.27
C ALA A 26 10.81 -11.36 14.12
N LYS A 27 10.54 -10.71 12.99
CA LYS A 27 10.10 -11.32 11.74
C LYS A 27 10.82 -10.65 10.58
N GLU A 28 11.35 -11.45 9.66
CA GLU A 28 11.86 -10.95 8.39
C GLU A 28 10.71 -10.76 7.40
N ILE A 29 10.68 -9.60 6.74
CA ILE A 29 9.77 -9.29 5.64
C ILE A 29 10.56 -8.66 4.49
N THR A 30 10.08 -8.83 3.27
CA THR A 30 10.56 -8.07 2.11
C THR A 30 9.45 -7.09 1.73
N VAL A 31 9.83 -5.83 1.62
CA VAL A 31 8.95 -4.77 1.15
C VAL A 31 9.55 -4.08 -0.05
N TYR A 32 8.72 -3.38 -0.81
CA TYR A 32 9.09 -2.62 -1.98
C TYR A 32 8.51 -1.22 -1.88
N HIS A 33 9.13 -0.27 -2.57
CA HIS A 33 8.57 1.05 -2.79
C HIS A 33 9.19 1.71 -4.03
N VAL A 34 8.44 2.61 -4.64
CA VAL A 34 8.90 3.51 -5.70
C VAL A 34 9.12 4.90 -5.12
N HIS A 35 10.27 5.50 -5.40
CA HIS A 35 10.61 6.84 -4.91
C HIS A 35 11.53 7.59 -5.88
N ALA A 36 11.72 8.89 -5.66
CA ALA A 36 12.70 9.65 -6.42
C ALA A 36 14.15 9.21 -6.08
N ALA A 37 15.02 9.13 -7.08
CA ALA A 37 16.41 8.67 -6.91
C ALA A 37 17.26 9.48 -5.91
N ASN A 38 16.86 10.72 -5.60
CA ASN A 38 17.55 11.58 -4.64
C ASN A 38 17.08 11.39 -3.18
N VAL A 39 16.20 10.42 -2.94
CA VAL A 39 15.71 10.04 -1.62
C VAL A 39 16.44 8.78 -1.14
N SER A 40 16.63 8.67 0.18
CA SER A 40 17.20 7.48 0.82
C SER A 40 16.48 6.19 0.42
N ASN A 41 17.24 5.11 0.21
CA ASN A 41 16.73 3.74 0.02
C ASN A 41 16.26 3.08 1.33
N ILE A 42 16.52 3.71 2.49
CA ILE A 42 15.93 3.30 3.77
C ILE A 42 14.52 3.92 3.83
N PRO A 43 13.45 3.10 3.92
CA PRO A 43 12.07 3.58 3.86
C PRO A 43 11.67 4.20 5.20
N MET A 44 12.27 5.32 5.60
CA MET A 44 11.87 6.04 6.82
C MET A 44 10.70 6.96 6.53
N ASP A 45 9.59 6.76 7.25
CA ASP A 45 8.34 7.48 7.05
C ASP A 45 7.79 7.30 5.63
N MET A 46 7.91 6.11 5.03
CA MET A 46 7.46 5.84 3.66
C MET A 46 6.39 4.75 3.63
N ASP A 47 5.56 4.83 2.59
CA ASP A 47 4.66 3.75 2.20
C ASP A 47 5.49 2.69 1.47
N THR A 48 5.27 1.45 1.86
CA THR A 48 5.90 0.28 1.25
C THR A 48 4.86 -0.82 1.11
N GLY A 49 5.10 -1.79 0.23
CA GLY A 49 4.22 -2.95 0.09
C GLY A 49 4.98 -4.26 0.03
N ASP A 50 4.30 -5.37 0.30
CA ASP A 50 4.76 -6.64 -0.27
C ASP A 50 4.61 -6.62 -1.80
N VAL A 51 5.03 -7.66 -2.52
CA VAL A 51 4.97 -7.66 -4.00
C VAL A 51 3.59 -7.27 -4.52
N PRO A 52 2.47 -7.89 -4.10
CA PRO A 52 1.16 -7.46 -4.57
C PRO A 52 0.76 -6.07 -4.03
N GLY A 53 1.19 -5.70 -2.82
CA GLY A 53 0.89 -4.41 -2.20
C GLY A 53 1.50 -3.25 -2.98
N ASP A 54 2.77 -3.34 -3.35
CA ASP A 54 3.45 -2.29 -4.10
C ASP A 54 3.08 -2.30 -5.60
N LEU A 55 2.78 -3.48 -6.14
CA LEU A 55 2.20 -3.63 -7.47
C LEU A 55 0.88 -2.87 -7.63
N PHE A 56 0.11 -2.65 -6.56
CA PHE A 56 -1.07 -1.77 -6.62
C PHE A 56 -0.66 -0.35 -7.04
N PHE A 57 0.32 0.25 -6.35
CA PHE A 57 0.77 1.62 -6.62
C PHE A 57 1.38 1.73 -8.02
N GLU A 58 2.19 0.74 -8.42
CA GLU A 58 2.80 0.71 -9.75
C GLU A 58 1.77 0.62 -10.87
N LEU A 59 0.80 -0.30 -10.76
CA LEU A 59 -0.22 -0.47 -11.79
C LEU A 59 -1.11 0.77 -11.90
N ASP A 60 -1.33 1.48 -10.80
CA ASP A 60 -2.09 2.73 -10.79
C ASP A 60 -1.45 3.82 -11.65
N GLN A 61 -0.12 3.82 -11.77
CA GLN A 61 0.60 4.77 -12.61
C GLN A 61 0.19 4.71 -14.10
N PHE A 62 -0.26 3.56 -14.58
CA PHE A 62 -0.74 3.39 -15.97
C PHE A 62 -2.10 4.08 -16.21
N LEU A 63 -2.82 4.49 -15.16
CA LEU A 63 -4.06 5.27 -15.26
C LEU A 63 -3.80 6.77 -15.42
N LEU A 64 -2.67 7.26 -14.91
CA LEU A 64 -2.37 8.68 -14.75
C LEU A 64 -2.54 9.48 -16.06
N PRO A 65 -2.17 8.98 -17.25
CA PRO A 65 -2.38 9.74 -18.49
C PRO A 65 -3.85 10.10 -18.75
N LEU A 66 -4.81 9.27 -18.30
CA LEU A 66 -6.24 9.55 -18.43
C LEU A 66 -6.78 10.32 -17.23
N GLN A 67 -6.43 9.90 -16.00
CA GLN A 67 -6.87 10.57 -14.78
C GLN A 67 -6.43 12.04 -14.76
N CYS A 68 -5.16 12.31 -15.07
CA CYS A 68 -4.58 13.65 -15.02
C CYS A 68 -4.94 14.54 -16.22
N ALA A 69 -5.49 13.94 -17.29
CA ALA A 69 -6.07 14.69 -18.39
C ALA A 69 -7.52 15.13 -18.12
N ASP A 70 -8.18 14.53 -17.11
CA ASP A 70 -9.56 14.86 -16.76
C ASP A 70 -9.61 16.01 -15.73
N PRO A 71 -10.09 17.22 -16.11
CA PRO A 71 -10.14 18.37 -15.21
C PRO A 71 -11.17 18.25 -14.08
N SER A 72 -12.00 17.19 -14.10
CA SER A 72 -12.99 16.89 -13.07
C SER A 72 -12.59 15.73 -12.18
N TYR A 73 -11.38 15.19 -12.33
CA TYR A 73 -10.88 14.15 -11.44
C TYR A 73 -10.64 14.70 -10.03
N PHE A 74 -11.26 14.06 -9.03
CA PHE A 74 -11.30 14.57 -7.67
C PHE A 74 -9.93 14.54 -6.96
N TYR A 75 -9.06 13.61 -7.36
CA TYR A 75 -7.71 13.42 -6.82
C TYR A 75 -6.61 14.03 -7.71
N ASP A 76 -6.96 14.92 -8.64
CA ASP A 76 -6.01 15.62 -9.53
C ASP A 76 -4.87 16.34 -8.76
N LYS A 77 -5.11 16.74 -7.52
CA LYS A 77 -4.11 17.43 -6.67
C LYS A 77 -3.31 16.49 -5.76
N PHE A 78 -3.58 15.19 -5.79
CA PHE A 78 -2.81 14.20 -5.07
C PHE A 78 -1.96 13.42 -6.08
N GLU A 79 -2.55 12.50 -6.84
CA GLU A 79 -1.80 11.63 -7.77
C GLU A 79 -1.11 12.40 -8.90
N CYS A 80 -1.81 13.33 -9.53
CA CYS A 80 -1.28 14.08 -10.68
C CYS A 80 -0.31 15.20 -10.30
N GLN A 81 0.05 15.31 -9.02
CA GLN A 81 1.08 16.20 -8.51
C GLN A 81 2.07 15.46 -7.61
N ASN A 82 1.90 14.14 -7.43
CA ASN A 82 2.72 13.33 -6.56
C ASN A 82 4.12 13.14 -7.20
N PRO A 83 5.20 13.64 -6.57
CA PRO A 83 6.55 13.43 -7.08
C PRO A 83 6.93 11.94 -7.15
N GLU A 84 6.29 11.07 -6.38
CA GLU A 84 6.51 9.61 -6.40
C GLU A 84 5.93 8.93 -7.65
N HIS A 85 5.19 9.66 -8.49
CA HIS A 85 4.70 9.19 -9.79
C HIS A 85 5.26 10.00 -10.96
N LEU A 86 5.62 11.26 -10.73
CA LEU A 86 5.90 12.22 -11.80
C LEU A 86 7.35 12.73 -11.84
N SER A 87 8.16 12.43 -10.82
CA SER A 87 9.57 12.80 -10.86
C SER A 87 10.29 12.10 -11.99
N LYS A 88 11.32 12.76 -12.54
CA LYS A 88 12.21 12.12 -13.50
C LYS A 88 13.21 11.26 -12.74
N GLY A 89 13.46 10.04 -13.22
CA GLY A 89 14.40 9.12 -12.59
C GLY A 89 13.85 8.54 -11.29
N LEU A 90 12.60 8.07 -11.32
CA LEU A 90 12.09 7.22 -10.25
C LEU A 90 12.91 5.93 -10.19
N VAL A 91 13.07 5.43 -8.98
CA VAL A 91 13.70 4.15 -8.69
C VAL A 91 12.71 3.29 -7.91
N ALA A 92 12.84 1.98 -8.09
CA ALA A 92 12.14 0.98 -7.29
C ALA A 92 13.18 0.29 -6.40
N THR A 93 12.87 0.15 -5.12
CA THR A 93 13.78 -0.45 -4.13
C THR A 93 13.11 -1.65 -3.49
N GLU A 94 13.80 -2.79 -3.50
CA GLU A 94 13.50 -3.98 -2.69
C GLU A 94 14.25 -3.83 -1.38
N VAL A 95 13.56 -3.96 -0.24
CA VAL A 95 14.14 -3.82 1.10
C VAL A 95 13.80 -5.04 1.93
N HIS A 96 14.84 -5.72 2.42
CA HIS A 96 14.70 -6.77 3.42
C HIS A 96 14.77 -6.15 4.81
N LEU A 97 13.70 -6.32 5.59
CA LEU A 97 13.55 -5.76 6.93
C LEU A 97 13.47 -6.87 7.97
N GLU A 98 14.07 -6.64 9.14
CA GLU A 98 13.67 -7.31 10.38
C GLU A 98 12.72 -6.37 11.12
N VAL A 99 11.51 -6.84 11.45
CA VAL A 99 10.47 -6.05 12.11
C VAL A 99 9.91 -6.76 13.34
N ASP A 100 9.38 -5.99 14.27
CA ASP A 100 8.54 -6.48 15.35
C ASP A 100 7.16 -6.81 14.78
N SER A 101 6.74 -8.07 14.89
CA SER A 101 5.48 -8.55 14.33
C SER A 101 4.22 -7.98 15.00
N ARG A 102 4.36 -7.17 16.04
CA ARG A 102 3.25 -6.47 16.70
C ARG A 102 2.93 -5.17 15.95
N TYR A 103 2.43 -5.32 14.72
CA TYR A 103 2.09 -4.20 13.84
C TYR A 103 1.07 -3.23 14.48
N THR A 104 1.16 -1.97 14.08
CA THR A 104 0.14 -0.95 14.36
C THR A 104 -0.76 -0.72 13.13
N ASN A 105 -1.73 0.20 13.23
CA ASN A 105 -2.52 0.58 12.07
C ASN A 105 -1.64 1.29 11.04
N TYR A 106 -1.89 1.03 9.76
CA TYR A 106 -1.24 1.72 8.67
C TYR A 106 -1.44 3.24 8.73
N SER A 107 -0.42 3.96 8.27
CA SER A 107 -0.44 5.38 7.95
C SER A 107 -0.14 5.54 6.48
N GLY A 108 -0.85 6.44 5.80
CA GLY A 108 -0.46 6.88 4.48
C GLY A 108 0.71 7.84 4.64
N CYS A 109 1.79 7.56 3.94
CA CYS A 109 3.01 8.33 3.93
C CYS A 109 3.28 8.84 2.52
N ASN A 110 3.71 10.09 2.40
CA ASN A 110 3.94 10.68 1.08
C ASN A 110 5.02 11.76 1.14
N PHE A 111 5.68 11.98 0.00
CA PHE A 111 6.70 12.99 -0.18
C PHE A 111 6.16 14.42 -0.02
N CYS A 112 6.78 15.17 0.90
CA CYS A 112 6.44 16.55 1.17
C CYS A 112 7.10 17.52 0.16
N THR A 113 6.29 18.36 -0.47
CA THR A 113 6.74 19.46 -1.36
C THR A 113 6.69 20.84 -0.69
N GLY A 114 6.65 20.87 0.65
CA GLY A 114 6.43 22.05 1.48
C GLY A 114 5.00 22.16 2.03
N THR A 115 4.08 21.33 1.53
CA THR A 115 2.72 21.16 2.06
C THR A 115 2.37 19.68 2.05
N ASP A 116 1.89 19.20 3.18
CA ASP A 116 1.48 17.82 3.39
C ASP A 116 0.27 17.52 2.48
N PRO A 117 0.35 16.48 1.63
CA PRO A 117 -0.69 16.19 0.66
C PRO A 117 -1.98 15.68 1.33
N PHE A 118 -1.92 15.10 2.53
CA PHE A 118 -3.07 14.61 3.28
C PHE A 118 -3.69 15.73 4.14
N THR A 119 -2.92 16.38 5.02
CA THR A 119 -3.49 17.36 5.96
C THR A 119 -3.52 18.79 5.45
N ARG A 120 -2.83 19.08 4.33
CA ARG A 120 -2.62 20.42 3.77
C ARG A 120 -1.92 21.39 4.73
N LYS A 121 -1.23 20.88 5.75
CA LYS A 121 -0.39 21.67 6.66
C LYS A 121 1.01 21.85 6.07
N PRO A 122 1.77 22.88 6.50
CA PRO A 122 3.17 22.99 6.15
C PRO A 122 3.97 21.78 6.65
N CYS A 123 4.88 21.28 5.82
CA CYS A 123 5.86 20.25 6.17
C CYS A 123 7.22 20.60 5.54
N GLU A 124 8.27 19.89 5.93
CA GLU A 124 9.63 20.11 5.40
C GLU A 124 9.74 19.56 3.97
N ALA A 125 10.01 20.44 2.99
CA ALA A 125 10.14 20.00 1.61
C ALA A 125 11.35 19.06 1.44
N GLY A 126 11.16 17.95 0.73
CA GLY A 126 12.21 16.94 0.56
C GLY A 126 12.20 15.82 1.59
N THR A 127 11.30 15.86 2.57
CA THR A 127 11.10 14.77 3.54
C THR A 127 9.82 14.01 3.23
N TYR A 128 9.64 12.86 3.87
CA TYR A 128 8.33 12.21 3.92
C TYR A 128 7.58 12.61 5.18
N VAL A 129 6.25 12.56 5.09
CA VAL A 129 5.33 12.71 6.23
C VAL A 129 4.32 11.58 6.20
N CYS A 130 3.99 11.06 7.39
CA CYS A 130 2.98 10.02 7.55
C CYS A 130 1.83 10.52 8.41
N ASP A 131 0.61 10.27 7.96
CA ASP A 131 -0.60 10.52 8.71
C ASP A 131 -1.30 9.20 9.03
N CYS A 132 -1.63 8.98 10.32
CA CYS A 132 -2.43 7.83 10.72
C CYS A 132 -3.82 7.92 10.03
N MET A 133 -3.96 7.29 8.88
CA MET A 133 -5.18 7.27 8.08
C MET A 133 -6.19 6.31 8.69
N ASN A 134 -6.74 6.67 9.86
CA ASN A 134 -7.86 5.94 10.42
C ASN A 134 -9.09 6.85 10.43
N PHE A 135 -9.91 6.70 9.39
CA PHE A 135 -11.17 7.44 9.20
C PHE A 135 -12.17 7.24 10.36
N LEU A 136 -11.97 6.21 11.21
CA LEU A 136 -12.82 5.90 12.37
C LEU A 136 -12.14 6.21 13.72
N ASN A 137 -10.82 6.38 13.78
CA ASN A 137 -10.09 6.67 15.02
C ASN A 137 -8.74 7.38 14.77
N PRO A 138 -8.69 8.73 14.75
CA PRO A 138 -7.49 9.52 14.47
C PRO A 138 -6.36 9.46 15.54
N LYS A 139 -6.48 8.62 16.58
CA LYS A 139 -5.36 8.25 17.49
C LYS A 139 -4.72 6.90 17.09
N GLY A 140 -4.90 6.50 15.83
CA GLY A 140 -4.96 5.10 15.45
C GLY A 140 -3.64 4.34 15.32
N CYS A 141 -2.50 5.00 15.12
CA CYS A 141 -1.23 4.32 14.88
C CYS A 141 -0.18 4.67 15.94
N ASP A 142 0.56 3.66 16.40
CA ASP A 142 1.71 3.77 17.30
C ASP A 142 2.98 3.82 16.47
N ARG A 143 3.50 5.03 16.21
CA ARG A 143 4.65 5.28 15.35
C ARG A 143 5.95 4.58 15.79
N ARG A 144 5.95 3.93 16.96
CA ARG A 144 7.06 3.07 17.42
C ARG A 144 7.06 1.69 16.77
N PHE A 145 6.00 1.29 16.07
CA PHE A 145 5.86 0.00 15.40
C PHE A 145 5.54 0.19 13.92
N VAL A 146 5.90 -0.77 13.08
CA VAL A 146 5.51 -0.76 11.66
C VAL A 146 3.99 -0.82 11.55
N GLY A 147 3.39 0.10 10.79
CA GLY A 147 1.98 0.06 10.42
C GLY A 147 1.75 -1.01 9.37
N MET A 148 0.61 -1.71 9.42
CA MET A 148 0.24 -2.70 8.41
C MET A 148 -1.25 -2.63 8.09
N GLU A 149 -1.59 -2.75 6.80
CA GLU A 149 -2.95 -2.88 6.32
C GLU A 149 -2.99 -3.81 5.11
N THR A 150 -4.12 -4.47 4.88
CA THR A 150 -4.36 -5.15 3.61
C THR A 150 -5.05 -4.18 2.65
N VAL A 151 -4.57 -4.14 1.41
CA VAL A 151 -5.17 -3.39 0.30
C VAL A 151 -6.67 -3.64 0.20
N VAL A 152 -7.11 -4.86 0.53
CA VAL A 152 -8.51 -5.28 0.46
C VAL A 152 -9.43 -4.42 1.34
N HIS A 153 -9.00 -3.99 2.52
CA HIS A 153 -9.88 -3.25 3.42
C HIS A 153 -10.34 -1.91 2.84
N GLU A 154 -9.49 -1.25 2.05
CA GLU A 154 -9.78 0.04 1.43
C GLU A 154 -10.64 -0.08 0.16
N PHE A 155 -10.42 -1.12 -0.65
CA PHE A 155 -11.00 -1.20 -2.01
C PHE A 155 -12.02 -2.33 -2.23
N VAL A 156 -12.04 -3.33 -1.36
CA VAL A 156 -12.93 -4.49 -1.47
C VAL A 156 -14.08 -4.31 -0.51
N HIS A 157 -15.21 -3.84 -1.05
CA HIS A 157 -16.51 -3.78 -0.35
C HIS A 157 -17.20 -5.13 -0.23
N ASP A 158 -16.44 -6.19 0.08
CA ASP A 158 -17.00 -7.52 0.26
C ASP A 158 -17.32 -7.71 1.74
N VAL A 159 -18.60 -7.90 2.00
CA VAL A 159 -19.10 -8.28 3.31
C VAL A 159 -19.31 -9.78 3.28
N THR A 160 -18.84 -10.48 4.30
CA THR A 160 -19.07 -11.92 4.46
C THR A 160 -20.58 -12.20 4.43
N GLU A 161 -20.98 -13.34 3.87
CA GLU A 161 -22.40 -13.71 3.86
C GLU A 161 -23.00 -13.77 5.29
N GLU A 162 -22.17 -14.04 6.31
CA GLU A 162 -22.58 -14.00 7.72
C GLU A 162 -22.98 -12.58 8.19
N CYS A 163 -22.24 -11.55 7.77
CA CYS A 163 -22.46 -10.17 8.20
C CYS A 163 -23.37 -9.36 7.29
N LYS A 164 -23.62 -9.86 6.08
CA LYS A 164 -24.42 -9.19 5.05
C LYS A 164 -25.81 -8.82 5.53
N ASP A 165 -26.55 -9.77 6.09
CA ASP A 165 -27.91 -9.53 6.58
C ASP A 165 -27.93 -8.49 7.71
N THR A 166 -26.96 -8.56 8.64
CA THR A 166 -26.86 -7.60 9.75
C THR A 166 -26.55 -6.20 9.25
N LEU A 167 -25.63 -6.05 8.30
CA LEU A 167 -25.23 -4.75 7.76
C LEU A 167 -26.32 -4.14 6.86
N GLU A 168 -27.01 -4.97 6.08
CA GLU A 168 -28.18 -4.56 5.29
C GLU A 168 -29.36 -4.14 6.19
N GLU A 169 -29.63 -4.88 7.26
CA GLU A 169 -30.65 -4.51 8.25
C GLU A 169 -30.35 -3.17 8.91
N VAL A 170 -29.10 -2.98 9.35
CA VAL A 170 -28.72 -1.81 10.14
C VAL A 170 -28.54 -0.56 9.27
N CYS A 171 -27.88 -0.67 8.12
CA CYS A 171 -27.50 0.48 7.29
C CYS A 171 -27.74 0.33 5.78
N GLY A 172 -28.40 -0.74 5.30
CA GLY A 172 -28.69 -0.96 3.87
C GLY A 172 -29.43 0.19 3.18
N HIS A 173 -30.43 0.75 3.86
CA HIS A 173 -31.20 1.89 3.36
C HIS A 173 -30.38 3.16 3.09
N VAL A 174 -29.18 3.28 3.67
CA VAL A 174 -28.26 4.42 3.45
C VAL A 174 -26.93 3.99 2.82
N ARG A 175 -26.79 2.73 2.39
CA ARG A 175 -25.52 2.13 1.94
C ARG A 175 -24.80 3.01 0.91
N TYR A 176 -25.51 3.43 -0.13
CA TYR A 176 -24.94 4.23 -1.24
C TYR A 176 -24.99 5.74 -1.01
N SER A 177 -25.22 6.18 0.22
CA SER A 177 -25.27 7.60 0.57
C SER A 177 -24.06 8.00 1.40
N LYS A 178 -23.73 9.29 1.41
CA LYS A 178 -22.73 9.88 2.32
C LYS A 178 -22.99 9.63 3.82
N TRP A 179 -24.18 9.15 4.18
CA TRP A 179 -24.58 8.87 5.56
C TRP A 179 -24.25 7.44 6.00
N CYS A 180 -23.77 6.57 5.10
CA CYS A 180 -23.50 5.18 5.43
C CYS A 180 -22.48 5.03 6.58
N ASN A 181 -21.32 5.69 6.47
CA ASN A 181 -20.29 5.64 7.53
C ASN A 181 -20.79 6.16 8.88
N LEU A 182 -21.62 7.22 8.86
CA LEU A 182 -22.24 7.75 10.07
C LEU A 182 -23.25 6.76 10.67
N CYS A 183 -24.01 6.07 9.83
CA CYS A 183 -24.92 5.02 10.25
C CYS A 183 -24.15 3.89 10.94
N LEU A 184 -23.09 3.36 10.33
CA LEU A 184 -22.27 2.31 10.92
C LEU A 184 -21.67 2.73 12.27
N ALA A 185 -21.13 3.96 12.36
CA ALA A 185 -20.61 4.50 13.61
C ALA A 185 -21.68 4.55 14.72
N ARG A 186 -22.90 4.97 14.39
CA ARG A 186 -24.02 5.01 15.34
C ARG A 186 -24.42 3.61 15.83
N HIS A 187 -24.27 2.60 14.98
CA HIS A 187 -24.64 1.22 15.27
C HIS A 187 -23.45 0.31 15.65
N GLN A 188 -22.28 0.89 15.96
CA GLN A 188 -21.07 0.14 16.34
C GLN A 188 -21.30 -0.86 17.47
N HIS A 189 -22.19 -0.55 18.42
CA HIS A 189 -22.54 -1.44 19.52
C HIS A 189 -23.27 -2.73 19.06
N ILE A 190 -24.01 -2.68 17.96
CA ILE A 190 -24.66 -3.86 17.34
C ILE A 190 -23.60 -4.68 16.61
N LEU A 191 -22.78 -4.00 15.80
CA LEU A 191 -21.72 -4.61 14.99
C LEU A 191 -20.66 -5.32 15.85
N ASN A 192 -20.31 -4.74 16.99
CA ASN A 192 -19.40 -5.36 17.97
C ASN A 192 -20.00 -6.63 18.60
N LYS A 193 -21.33 -6.71 18.76
CA LYS A 193 -21.99 -7.90 19.31
C LYS A 193 -22.14 -9.02 18.29
N SER A 194 -22.31 -8.67 17.02
CA SER A 194 -22.45 -9.62 15.90
C SER A 194 -21.11 -9.99 15.26
N THR A 195 -19.97 -9.61 15.85
CA THR A 195 -18.61 -9.80 15.28
C THR A 195 -18.39 -9.19 13.88
N CYS A 196 -19.29 -8.33 13.41
CA CYS A 196 -19.25 -7.73 12.07
C CYS A 196 -18.50 -6.40 11.97
N SER A 197 -17.73 -6.04 13.00
CA SER A 197 -17.02 -4.75 13.03
C SER A 197 -15.90 -4.64 12.00
N ALA A 198 -15.33 -5.77 11.56
CA ALA A 198 -14.36 -5.80 10.46
C ALA A 198 -15.05 -5.51 9.13
N ASP A 199 -16.07 -6.29 8.77
CA ASP A 199 -16.87 -6.13 7.55
C ASP A 199 -17.55 -4.78 7.41
N ALA A 200 -17.93 -4.17 8.54
CA ALA A 200 -18.50 -2.83 8.56
C ALA A 200 -17.58 -1.79 7.90
N LYS A 201 -16.26 -1.92 8.04
CA LYS A 201 -15.30 -0.98 7.41
C LYS A 201 -15.43 -0.99 5.89
N SER A 202 -15.72 -2.14 5.31
CA SER A 202 -15.83 -2.36 3.87
C SER A 202 -17.27 -2.24 3.36
N TYR A 203 -18.28 -2.14 4.21
CA TYR A 203 -19.68 -2.18 3.79
C TYR A 203 -20.13 -0.94 3.00
N CYS A 204 -19.73 0.24 3.48
CA CYS A 204 -20.05 1.49 2.83
C CYS A 204 -19.08 1.71 1.66
N PRO A 205 -19.58 2.03 0.46
CA PRO A 205 -18.74 2.62 -0.57
C PRO A 205 -18.04 3.84 0.01
N GLY A 206 -16.71 3.92 -0.14
CA GLY A 206 -15.96 5.08 0.33
C GLY A 206 -16.50 6.33 -0.35
N ILE A 207 -16.62 7.44 0.38
CA ILE A 207 -16.94 8.75 -0.23
C ILE A 207 -15.82 9.15 -1.22
N GLY A 208 -14.60 8.67 -0.97
CA GLY A 208 -13.44 8.81 -1.87
C GLY A 208 -13.28 7.68 -2.89
N PHE A 209 -13.95 6.54 -2.69
CA PHE A 209 -13.76 5.31 -3.46
C PHE A 209 -15.13 4.77 -3.90
N PRO A 210 -15.82 5.46 -4.84
CA PRO A 210 -17.14 5.06 -5.28
C PRO A 210 -17.10 3.68 -5.94
N LEU A 211 -18.17 2.90 -5.79
CA LEU A 211 -18.28 1.61 -6.44
C LEU A 211 -18.14 1.75 -7.96
N CYS A 212 -17.47 0.78 -8.58
CA CYS A 212 -17.47 0.66 -10.02
C CYS A 212 -18.87 0.33 -10.51
N THR A 213 -19.47 1.25 -11.27
CA THR A 213 -20.80 1.12 -11.86
C THR A 213 -20.75 1.56 -13.32
N SER A 214 -21.86 1.41 -14.06
CA SER A 214 -21.96 1.88 -15.45
C SER A 214 -21.80 3.39 -15.62
N ASP A 215 -22.01 4.17 -14.56
CA ASP A 215 -21.91 5.63 -14.56
C ASP A 215 -20.54 6.12 -14.08
N SER A 216 -19.70 5.21 -13.56
CA SER A 216 -18.35 5.51 -13.09
C SER A 216 -17.42 5.74 -14.28
N LYS A 217 -16.40 6.58 -14.10
CA LYS A 217 -15.36 6.70 -15.12
C LYS A 217 -14.52 5.44 -15.13
N ASN A 218 -14.03 5.04 -16.30
CA ASN A 218 -13.26 3.80 -16.45
C ASN A 218 -12.08 3.71 -15.46
N TYR A 219 -11.33 4.81 -15.29
CA TYR A 219 -10.17 4.82 -14.41
C TYR A 219 -10.53 4.76 -12.92
N ASP A 220 -11.72 5.20 -12.51
CA ASP A 220 -12.21 5.02 -11.14
C ASP A 220 -12.49 3.53 -10.89
N CYS A 221 -13.13 2.87 -11.87
CA CYS A 221 -13.36 1.43 -11.83
C CYS A 221 -12.06 0.62 -11.80
N TRP A 222 -11.08 1.00 -12.62
CA TRP A 222 -9.79 0.31 -12.70
C TRP A 222 -9.00 0.43 -11.40
N HIS A 223 -8.87 1.62 -10.84
CA HIS A 223 -8.23 1.87 -9.54
C HIS A 223 -8.81 0.96 -8.44
N MET A 224 -10.14 0.95 -8.29
CA MET A 224 -10.82 0.10 -7.30
C MET A 224 -10.57 -1.40 -7.53
N ASN A 225 -10.57 -1.81 -8.80
CA ASN A 225 -10.37 -3.21 -9.16
C ASN A 225 -8.91 -3.65 -9.05
N LEU A 226 -7.93 -2.74 -9.12
CA LEU A 226 -6.53 -3.04 -8.80
C LEU A 226 -6.40 -3.50 -7.35
N GLY A 227 -7.04 -2.81 -6.40
CA GLY A 227 -7.00 -3.23 -5.01
C GLY A 227 -7.62 -4.63 -4.78
N ARG A 228 -8.71 -4.92 -5.50
CA ARG A 228 -9.33 -6.27 -5.56
C ARG A 228 -8.45 -7.31 -6.22
N LYS A 229 -7.65 -6.91 -7.22
CA LYS A 229 -6.76 -7.79 -7.99
C LYS A 229 -5.56 -8.20 -7.17
N THR A 230 -4.86 -7.23 -6.58
CA THR A 230 -3.57 -7.46 -5.95
C THR A 230 -3.69 -8.02 -4.54
N LYS A 231 -4.65 -7.54 -3.75
CA LYS A 231 -4.93 -8.01 -2.37
C LYS A 231 -3.70 -8.06 -1.46
N GLY A 232 -2.71 -7.22 -1.73
CA GLY A 232 -1.45 -7.21 -1.00
C GLY A 232 -1.54 -6.62 0.39
N LEU A 233 -0.36 -6.47 0.99
CA LEU A 233 -0.15 -5.77 2.25
C LEU A 233 0.60 -4.48 1.99
N TRP A 234 0.12 -3.41 2.62
CA TRP A 234 0.87 -2.17 2.75
C TRP A 234 1.45 -2.06 4.14
N PHE A 235 2.63 -1.47 4.20
CA PHE A 235 3.36 -1.20 5.43
C PHE A 235 3.80 0.25 5.47
N SER A 236 3.74 0.85 6.66
CA SER A 236 4.29 2.18 6.93
C SER A 236 5.34 2.05 8.02
N THR A 237 6.58 2.33 7.65
CA THR A 237 7.73 2.36 8.53
C THR A 237 7.92 3.78 9.06
N PHE A 238 8.17 3.93 10.35
CA PHE A 238 8.33 5.24 10.97
C PHE A 238 9.74 5.42 11.51
N ARG A 239 10.25 6.65 11.45
CA ARG A 239 11.54 7.00 12.05
C ARG A 239 11.59 6.65 13.54
N GLU A 240 10.50 6.81 14.28
CA GLU A 240 10.45 6.54 15.72
C GLU A 240 10.56 5.05 16.10
N GLY A 241 10.38 4.14 15.14
CA GLY A 241 10.57 2.70 15.33
C GLY A 241 11.90 2.17 14.79
N TYR A 242 12.71 3.00 14.12
CA TYR A 242 13.93 2.55 13.45
C TYR A 242 15.04 2.21 14.46
N CYS A 243 15.72 1.08 14.27
CA CYS A 243 16.90 0.73 15.06
C CYS A 243 18.11 1.52 14.54
N ASP A 244 18.40 2.61 15.23
CA ASP A 244 19.55 3.47 14.96
C ASP A 244 20.78 2.99 15.74
N ASP A 245 21.87 2.74 15.02
CA ASP A 245 23.17 2.37 15.59
C ASP A 245 23.75 3.48 16.49
N GLU A 246 23.31 4.74 16.31
CA GLU A 246 23.73 5.87 17.14
C GLU A 246 23.03 5.90 18.51
N SER A 247 21.91 5.18 18.66
CA SER A 247 21.14 5.08 19.90
C SER A 247 20.88 3.63 20.31
N PRO A 248 21.94 2.84 20.57
CA PRO A 248 21.84 1.39 20.80
C PRO A 248 21.13 1.04 22.11
N ASP A 249 20.84 2.00 22.99
CA ASP A 249 20.08 1.77 24.21
C ASP A 249 18.58 2.11 24.06
N ALA A 250 18.18 2.68 22.91
CA ALA A 250 16.80 3.06 22.66
C ALA A 250 15.94 1.84 22.28
N PHE A 251 14.65 1.94 22.57
CA PHE A 251 13.66 1.04 21.99
C PHE A 251 13.61 1.25 20.48
N CYS A 252 13.58 0.16 19.71
CA CYS A 252 13.26 0.16 18.29
C CYS A 252 12.44 -1.09 17.94
N SER A 253 11.82 -1.09 16.78
CA SER A 253 10.94 -2.16 16.30
C SER A 253 11.24 -2.62 14.89
N TRP A 254 12.14 -1.97 14.15
CA TRP A 254 12.49 -2.42 12.80
C TRP A 254 13.87 -1.94 12.37
N LYS A 255 14.51 -2.68 11.46
CA LYS A 255 15.79 -2.31 10.85
C LYS A 255 15.92 -2.88 9.44
N VAL A 256 16.78 -2.25 8.64
CA VAL A 256 17.14 -2.75 7.30
C VAL A 256 18.21 -3.83 7.43
N LEU A 257 17.99 -4.98 6.79
CA LEU A 257 18.97 -6.05 6.65
C LEU A 257 19.77 -5.92 5.35
N SER A 258 19.09 -5.58 4.26
CA SER A 258 19.69 -5.26 2.96
C SER A 258 18.67 -4.56 2.08
N SER A 259 19.15 -3.88 1.04
CA SER A 259 18.31 -3.25 0.02
C SER A 259 18.93 -3.43 -1.36
N LYS A 260 18.09 -3.34 -2.39
CA LYS A 260 18.50 -3.31 -3.79
C LYS A 260 17.65 -2.31 -4.56
N THR A 261 18.29 -1.36 -5.24
CA THR A 261 17.60 -0.29 -5.97
C THR A 261 17.82 -0.43 -7.48
N ILE A 262 16.74 -0.38 -8.25
CA ILE A 262 16.77 -0.43 -9.72
C ILE A 262 16.00 0.76 -10.30
N GLN A 263 16.23 1.07 -11.57
CA GLN A 263 15.42 2.10 -12.27
C GLN A 263 13.97 1.63 -12.39
N GLU A 264 13.00 2.46 -11.97
CA GLU A 264 11.57 2.13 -12.03
C GLU A 264 11.13 1.86 -13.47
N GLU A 265 11.65 2.60 -14.45
CA GLU A 265 11.31 2.39 -15.87
C GLU A 265 11.61 0.95 -16.34
N CYS A 266 12.58 0.26 -15.73
CA CYS A 266 12.84 -1.15 -16.04
C CYS A 266 11.70 -2.05 -15.56
N VAL A 267 11.19 -1.82 -14.34
CA VAL A 267 10.02 -2.51 -13.78
C VAL A 267 8.78 -2.20 -14.63
N LYS A 268 8.52 -0.92 -14.88
CA LYS A 268 7.40 -0.44 -15.69
C LYS A 268 7.40 -1.06 -17.09
N THR A 269 8.57 -1.10 -17.74
CA THR A 269 8.74 -1.73 -19.05
C THR A 269 8.42 -3.22 -19.02
N ARG A 270 8.89 -3.95 -18.00
CA ARG A 270 8.64 -5.39 -17.89
C ARG A 270 7.18 -5.71 -17.62
N LEU A 271 6.52 -4.96 -16.73
CA LEU A 271 5.08 -5.09 -16.49
C LEU A 271 4.29 -4.81 -17.76
N ARG A 272 4.58 -3.69 -18.42
CA ARG A 272 3.97 -3.30 -19.69
C ARG A 272 4.08 -4.39 -20.74
N ASP A 273 5.29 -4.87 -21.00
CA ASP A 273 5.53 -5.86 -22.05
C ASP A 273 4.85 -7.20 -21.69
N THR A 274 4.80 -7.58 -20.41
CA THR A 274 4.05 -8.76 -19.92
C THR A 274 2.54 -8.64 -20.18
N VAL A 275 1.95 -7.47 -19.92
CA VAL A 275 0.52 -7.22 -20.17
C VAL A 275 0.23 -7.16 -21.66
N GLU A 276 1.10 -6.55 -22.45
CA GLU A 276 0.96 -6.49 -23.91
C GLU A 276 1.04 -7.87 -24.56
N GLU A 277 1.92 -8.75 -24.09
CA GLU A 277 2.02 -10.14 -24.55
C GLU A 277 0.73 -10.93 -24.25
N GLU A 278 0.16 -10.77 -23.04
CA GLU A 278 -1.07 -11.46 -22.66
C GLU A 278 -2.30 -10.94 -23.43
N GLY A 279 -2.31 -9.65 -23.75
CA GLY A 279 -3.43 -8.93 -24.38
C GLY A 279 -3.26 -8.63 -25.86
N ALA A 280 -2.37 -9.33 -26.56
CA ALA A 280 -1.85 -8.94 -27.87
C ALA A 280 -2.91 -8.47 -28.87
N GLU A 281 -4.03 -9.19 -29.00
CA GLU A 281 -5.13 -8.84 -29.92
C GLU A 281 -5.69 -7.42 -29.69
N CYS A 282 -5.83 -7.00 -28.43
CA CYS A 282 -6.34 -5.66 -28.10
C CYS A 282 -5.32 -4.58 -28.45
N PHE A 283 -4.06 -4.80 -28.10
CA PHE A 283 -2.99 -3.84 -28.36
C PHE A 283 -2.69 -3.67 -29.85
N GLU A 284 -2.72 -4.77 -30.61
CA GLU A 284 -2.64 -4.74 -32.08
C GLU A 284 -3.76 -3.91 -32.70
N ALA A 285 -4.99 -4.02 -32.17
CA ALA A 285 -6.12 -3.21 -32.62
C ALA A 285 -5.96 -1.70 -32.32
N CYS A 286 -5.19 -1.33 -31.30
CA CYS A 286 -4.85 0.08 -31.03
C CYS A 286 -3.78 0.64 -31.98
N GLY A 287 -3.06 -0.21 -32.72
CA GLY A 287 -2.02 0.19 -33.66
C GLY A 287 -0.69 0.49 -32.97
N THR A 288 -0.12 1.68 -33.22
CA THR A 288 1.19 2.04 -32.64
C THR A 288 1.07 2.23 -31.13
N ARG A 289 2.02 1.68 -30.36
CA ARG A 289 2.07 1.79 -28.89
C ARG A 289 2.00 3.26 -28.46
N ASN A 290 0.88 3.64 -27.85
CA ASN A 290 0.64 4.97 -27.30
C ASN A 290 0.08 4.84 -25.88
N GLN A 291 0.97 4.81 -24.89
CA GLN A 291 0.66 4.54 -23.49
C GLN A 291 -0.21 5.63 -22.82
N SER A 292 -0.43 6.77 -23.49
CA SER A 292 -1.36 7.81 -23.03
C SER A 292 -2.71 7.80 -23.76
N SER A 293 -2.93 6.87 -24.69
CA SER A 293 -4.18 6.81 -25.44
C SER A 293 -5.27 6.06 -24.67
N PRO A 294 -6.55 6.47 -24.76
CA PRO A 294 -7.66 5.72 -24.18
C PRO A 294 -7.73 4.26 -24.65
N CYS A 295 -7.34 3.98 -25.90
CA CYS A 295 -7.31 2.62 -26.44
C CYS A 295 -6.29 1.76 -25.70
N TRP A 296 -5.03 2.22 -25.64
CA TRP A 296 -3.96 1.45 -25.02
C TRP A 296 -4.18 1.24 -23.52
N VAL A 297 -4.54 2.30 -22.79
CA VAL A 297 -4.84 2.21 -21.35
C VAL A 297 -6.05 1.30 -21.11
N GLY A 298 -7.09 1.41 -21.96
CA GLY A 298 -8.24 0.51 -21.92
C GLY A 298 -7.88 -0.95 -22.16
N CYS A 299 -7.00 -1.25 -23.12
CA CYS A 299 -6.48 -2.60 -23.34
C CYS A 299 -5.68 -3.10 -22.14
N PHE A 300 -4.80 -2.27 -21.58
CA PHE A 300 -4.02 -2.61 -20.40
C PHE A 300 -4.90 -3.08 -19.24
N PHE A 301 -5.89 -2.28 -18.83
CA PHE A 301 -6.75 -2.65 -17.71
C PHE A 301 -7.77 -3.73 -18.07
N THR A 302 -8.20 -3.83 -19.32
CA THR A 302 -9.02 -4.96 -19.78
C THR A 302 -8.25 -6.29 -19.69
N THR A 303 -6.96 -6.30 -20.04
CA THR A 303 -6.12 -7.49 -19.90
C THR A 303 -5.84 -7.80 -18.44
N VAL A 304 -5.47 -6.81 -17.63
CA VAL A 304 -5.12 -7.00 -16.22
C VAL A 304 -6.33 -7.41 -15.38
N LEU A 305 -7.46 -6.74 -15.56
CA LEU A 305 -8.63 -6.84 -14.68
C LEU A 305 -9.79 -7.64 -15.29
N GLY A 306 -9.82 -7.77 -16.62
CA GLY A 306 -10.85 -8.51 -17.37
C GLY A 306 -11.79 -7.60 -18.18
N PRO A 307 -12.64 -8.19 -19.04
CA PRO A 307 -13.50 -7.45 -19.97
C PRO A 307 -14.56 -6.57 -19.31
N GLN A 308 -14.92 -6.88 -18.05
CA GLN A 308 -15.91 -6.11 -17.28
C GLN A 308 -15.28 -5.04 -16.38
N SER A 309 -13.98 -4.81 -16.50
CA SER A 309 -13.20 -3.93 -15.61
C SER A 309 -13.67 -2.47 -15.57
N HIS A 310 -14.46 -2.04 -16.55
CA HIS A 310 -14.96 -0.67 -16.69
C HIS A 310 -16.35 -0.44 -16.08
N ASN A 311 -17.05 -1.48 -15.63
CA ASN A 311 -18.42 -1.36 -15.13
C ASN A 311 -18.82 -2.39 -14.06
N SER A 312 -17.88 -3.22 -13.60
CA SER A 312 -18.11 -4.27 -12.63
C SER A 312 -16.93 -4.38 -11.67
N THR A 313 -17.19 -4.89 -10.48
CA THR A 313 -16.15 -5.28 -9.50
C THR A 313 -15.63 -6.70 -9.71
N ASN A 314 -16.09 -7.38 -10.77
CA ASN A 314 -15.66 -8.72 -11.12
C ASN A 314 -14.29 -8.69 -11.82
N VAL A 315 -13.27 -9.24 -11.15
CA VAL A 315 -11.89 -9.25 -11.63
C VAL A 315 -11.54 -10.63 -12.18
N THR A 316 -11.44 -10.75 -13.51
CA THR A 316 -11.24 -12.02 -14.23
C THR A 316 -10.13 -11.98 -15.28
N GLY A 317 -9.36 -10.88 -15.33
CA GLY A 317 -8.22 -10.73 -16.25
C GLY A 317 -7.05 -11.67 -15.95
N MET A 318 -5.90 -11.37 -16.54
CA MET A 318 -4.67 -12.17 -16.47
C MET A 318 -4.32 -12.62 -15.06
N ALA A 319 -3.63 -13.76 -14.89
CA ALA A 319 -3.20 -14.24 -13.58
C ALA A 319 -2.37 -13.19 -12.80
N LEU A 320 -2.63 -13.03 -11.49
CA LEU A 320 -1.87 -12.09 -10.65
C LEU A 320 -0.39 -12.51 -10.60
N GLU A 321 -0.15 -13.82 -10.60
CA GLU A 321 1.17 -14.44 -10.55
C GLU A 321 2.08 -13.94 -11.67
N LYS A 322 1.55 -13.74 -12.89
CA LYS A 322 2.33 -13.19 -14.00
C LYS A 322 2.82 -11.77 -13.73
N LEU A 323 1.99 -10.94 -13.08
CA LEU A 323 2.35 -9.57 -12.73
C LEU A 323 3.35 -9.54 -11.58
N THR A 324 3.13 -10.37 -10.55
CA THR A 324 4.04 -10.46 -9.40
C THR A 324 5.40 -11.04 -9.80
N ASP A 325 5.42 -11.98 -10.75
CA ASP A 325 6.66 -12.53 -11.32
C ASP A 325 7.40 -11.49 -12.16
N ALA A 326 6.67 -10.73 -13.00
CA ALA A 326 7.26 -9.62 -13.78
C ALA A 326 7.87 -8.55 -12.86
N TRP A 327 7.17 -8.16 -11.79
CA TRP A 327 7.67 -7.27 -10.75
C TRP A 327 8.93 -7.82 -10.09
N SER A 328 8.82 -8.98 -9.42
CA SER A 328 9.91 -9.51 -8.58
C SER A 328 11.14 -9.88 -9.40
N SER A 329 10.96 -10.43 -10.60
CA SER A 329 12.09 -10.75 -11.49
C SER A 329 12.84 -9.51 -11.98
N SER A 330 12.22 -8.33 -11.95
CA SER A 330 12.90 -7.07 -12.31
C SER A 330 14.10 -6.82 -11.41
N PHE A 331 14.00 -7.11 -10.10
CA PHE A 331 15.12 -6.99 -9.17
C PHE A 331 16.25 -8.01 -9.41
N GLN A 332 16.05 -9.00 -10.28
CA GLN A 332 17.10 -9.94 -10.67
C GLN A 332 17.78 -9.58 -11.99
N VAL A 333 17.04 -8.97 -12.93
CA VAL A 333 17.50 -8.75 -14.31
C VAL A 333 17.78 -7.29 -14.65
N CYS A 334 17.15 -6.36 -13.93
CA CYS A 334 17.38 -4.93 -14.14
C CYS A 334 18.73 -4.51 -13.53
N PRO A 335 19.47 -3.62 -14.20
CA PRO A 335 20.70 -3.06 -13.63
C PRO A 335 20.39 -2.34 -12.32
N GLU A 336 21.23 -2.60 -11.32
CA GLU A 336 21.21 -1.86 -10.07
C GLU A 336 21.66 -0.42 -10.33
N VAL A 337 21.00 0.52 -9.66
CA VAL A 337 21.47 1.91 -9.65
C VAL A 337 22.63 1.96 -8.68
N GLU A 338 23.84 2.23 -9.19
CA GLU A 338 24.98 2.48 -8.31
C GLU A 338 24.61 3.66 -7.41
N GLU A 339 24.73 3.49 -6.08
CA GLU A 339 24.75 4.63 -5.18
C GLU A 339 25.88 5.53 -5.68
N GLU A 340 25.56 6.65 -6.34
CA GLU A 340 26.50 7.75 -6.38
C GLU A 340 26.81 8.01 -4.92
N THR A 341 28.04 7.69 -4.51
CA THR A 341 28.57 7.98 -3.19
C THR A 341 28.36 9.47 -2.93
N SER A 342 27.21 9.81 -2.35
CA SER A 342 26.88 11.14 -1.84
C SER A 342 27.59 11.27 -0.50
N LEU A 343 28.91 11.19 -0.58
CA LEU A 343 29.79 11.87 0.34
C LEU A 343 29.49 13.37 0.21
N VAL A 344 29.05 13.97 1.33
CA VAL A 344 29.08 15.43 1.62
C VAL A 344 27.91 16.21 0.96
N VAL A 345 27.02 16.88 1.69
CA VAL A 345 27.23 17.98 2.67
C VAL A 345 26.26 17.87 3.85
#